data_AF-A0A1G4EQE2-F1
#
_entry.id   AF-A0A1G4EQE2-F1
#
_cell.length_a   1.000
_cell.length_b   1.000
_cell.length_c   1.000
_cell.angle_alpha   90.00
_cell.angle_beta   90.00
_cell.angle_gamma   90.00
#
_symmetry.space_group_name_H-M   'P 1'
#
loop_
_entity.id
_entity.type
_entity.pdbx_description
1 polymer ?
#
loop_
_entity_poly.entity_id
_entity_poly.type
_entity_poly.pdbx_seq_one_letter_code
_entity_poly.pdbx_strand_id
1 'polypeptide(L)'
;MDIKYDKYELLEIFEDGPEDYYIPGASAYRYSKIDKLGFELVMIMFYYDATVELKMLYEDKRIIETKMESVKQIYTRNDSLYIQGAEAKKRIEVKFKPHFTVEIEEF
;
A
#
# COMPACT_ATOMS: atom_id res chain seq x y z
N MET A 1 -10.01 7.66 13.55
CA MET A 1 -10.69 7.56 12.25
C MET A 1 -10.08 6.35 11.59
N ASP A 2 -10.91 5.38 11.25
CA ASP A 2 -10.41 4.10 10.76
C ASP A 2 -10.24 4.15 9.24
N ILE A 3 -9.16 3.58 8.73
CA ILE A 3 -8.93 3.45 7.28
C ILE A 3 -10.04 2.57 6.71
N LYS A 4 -10.77 3.07 5.71
CA LYS A 4 -11.74 2.25 4.97
C LYS A 4 -11.02 1.40 3.92
N TYR A 5 -11.15 0.09 3.97
CA TYR A 5 -10.61 -0.82 2.97
C TYR A 5 -11.45 -2.10 2.86
N ASP A 6 -11.32 -2.82 1.75
CA ASP A 6 -11.86 -4.17 1.57
C ASP A 6 -10.71 -5.19 1.59
N LYS A 7 -10.75 -6.12 2.55
CA LYS A 7 -9.72 -7.14 2.72
C LYS A 7 -9.64 -8.11 1.53
N TYR A 8 -10.74 -8.36 0.83
CA TYR A 8 -10.79 -9.27 -0.31
C TYR A 8 -10.19 -8.62 -1.56
N GLU A 9 -10.40 -7.31 -1.75
CA GLU A 9 -9.73 -6.55 -2.82
C GLU A 9 -8.20 -6.53 -2.61
N LEU A 10 -7.75 -6.35 -1.35
CA LEU A 10 -6.32 -6.39 -1.04
C LEU A 10 -5.74 -7.80 -1.24
N LEU A 11 -6.45 -8.83 -0.80
CA LEU A 11 -6.06 -10.23 -1.05
C LEU A 11 -5.94 -10.51 -2.55
N GLU A 12 -6.86 -10.02 -3.36
CA GLU A 12 -6.86 -10.23 -4.81
C GLU A 12 -5.67 -9.54 -5.49
N ILE A 13 -5.44 -8.25 -5.20
CA ILE A 13 -4.40 -7.49 -5.91
C ILE A 13 -2.98 -7.91 -5.49
N PHE A 14 -2.79 -8.21 -4.20
CA PHE A 14 -1.53 -8.72 -3.68
C PHE A 14 -1.34 -10.21 -3.94
N GLU A 15 -2.40 -10.95 -4.27
CA GLU A 15 -2.42 -12.40 -4.42
C GLU A 15 -2.01 -13.15 -3.14
N ASP A 16 -2.03 -12.47 -1.99
CA ASP A 16 -1.69 -13.02 -0.68
C ASP A 16 -2.38 -12.23 0.45
N GLY A 17 -2.55 -12.90 1.60
CA GLY A 17 -3.11 -12.29 2.80
C GLY A 17 -2.11 -11.36 3.50
N PRO A 18 -2.58 -10.50 4.42
CA PRO A 18 -1.67 -9.71 5.24
C PRO A 18 -0.88 -10.61 6.18
N GLU A 19 0.40 -10.31 6.33
CA GLU A 19 1.19 -10.75 7.47
C GLU A 19 0.85 -9.86 8.67
N ASP A 20 0.47 -10.48 9.80
CA ASP A 20 0.28 -9.77 11.06
C ASP A 20 1.64 -9.22 11.53
N TYR A 21 1.83 -7.91 11.39
CA TYR A 21 3.05 -7.23 11.82
C TYR A 21 2.80 -6.69 13.24
N TYR A 22 3.31 -7.41 14.25
CA TYR A 22 3.06 -7.03 15.64
C TYR A 22 3.85 -5.75 16.02
N ILE A 23 3.17 -4.60 15.89
CA ILE A 23 3.61 -3.34 16.49
C ILE A 23 2.64 -3.02 17.64
N PRO A 24 3.14 -2.96 18.89
CA PRO A 24 2.32 -2.59 20.04
C PRO A 24 1.57 -1.28 19.81
N GLY A 25 0.23 -1.34 19.84
CA GLY A 25 -0.65 -0.16 19.77
C GLY A 25 -1.10 0.28 18.37
N ALA A 26 -0.51 -0.22 17.28
CA ALA A 26 -0.79 0.31 15.93
C ALA A 26 -1.66 -0.60 15.03
N SER A 27 -1.81 -1.88 15.38
CA SER A 27 -2.42 -2.92 14.52
C SER A 27 -1.94 -2.77 13.06
N ALA A 28 -0.70 -3.19 12.82
CA ALA A 28 -0.06 -3.05 11.52
C ALA A 28 -0.27 -4.30 10.65
N TYR A 29 -0.71 -4.09 9.41
CA TYR A 29 -0.89 -5.14 8.42
C TYR A 29 0.13 -4.95 7.30
N ARG A 30 0.92 -5.98 7.03
CA ARG A 30 1.90 -5.98 5.92
C ARG A 30 1.36 -6.78 4.75
N TYR A 31 1.33 -6.16 3.58
CA TYR A 31 1.07 -6.83 2.31
C TYR A 31 2.33 -6.74 1.45
N SER A 32 2.66 -7.82 0.74
CA SER A 32 3.80 -7.83 -0.19
C SER A 32 3.46 -8.58 -1.47
N LYS A 33 4.05 -8.16 -2.59
CA LYS A 33 4.01 -8.89 -3.85
C LYS A 33 5.31 -8.70 -4.62
N ILE A 34 5.83 -9.79 -5.17
CA ILE A 34 7.01 -9.78 -6.03
C ILE A 34 6.56 -9.94 -7.48
N ASP A 35 7.02 -9.07 -8.37
CA ASP A 35 6.75 -9.18 -9.81
C ASP A 35 7.69 -10.18 -10.51
N LYS A 36 7.45 -10.42 -11.80
CA LYS A 36 8.25 -11.37 -12.59
C LYS A 36 9.70 -10.93 -12.81
N LEU A 37 10.02 -9.66 -12.56
CA LEU A 37 11.36 -9.10 -12.70
C LEU A 37 12.11 -9.04 -11.36
N GLY A 38 11.47 -9.44 -10.26
CA GLY A 38 12.07 -9.46 -8.92
C GLY A 38 11.91 -8.16 -8.14
N PHE A 39 11.05 -7.23 -8.58
CA PHE A 39 10.68 -6.07 -7.78
C PHE A 39 9.67 -6.49 -6.72
N GLU A 40 9.94 -6.16 -5.45
CA GLU A 40 9.02 -6.37 -4.34
C GLU A 40 8.28 -5.05 -4.03
N LEU A 41 6.96 -5.06 -4.08
CA LEU A 41 6.12 -3.99 -3.55
C LEU A 41 5.64 -4.38 -2.16
N VAL A 42 5.93 -3.56 -1.16
CA VAL A 42 5.50 -3.76 0.23
C VAL A 42 4.61 -2.60 0.66
N MET A 43 3.42 -2.92 1.18
CA MET A 43 2.54 -1.96 1.83
C MET A 43 2.42 -2.31 3.32
N ILE A 44 2.62 -1.34 4.20
CA ILE A 44 2.40 -1.47 5.64
C ILE A 44 1.30 -0.49 6.04
N MET A 45 0.16 -1.03 6.48
CA MET A 45 -0.99 -0.26 6.94
C MET A 45 -1.00 -0.22 8.47
N PHE A 46 -0.74 0.96 9.05
CA PHE A 46 -0.89 1.24 10.47
C PHE A 46 -2.33 1.69 10.71
N TYR A 47 -3.20 0.75 11.06
CA TYR A 47 -4.65 0.95 11.03
C TYR A 47 -5.12 2.07 11.98
N TYR A 48 -4.63 2.06 13.23
CA TYR A 48 -5.06 3.05 14.23
C TYR A 48 -4.44 4.44 14.00
N ASP A 49 -3.24 4.49 13.41
CA ASP A 49 -2.53 5.74 13.11
C ASP A 49 -2.96 6.36 11.77
N ALA A 50 -3.95 5.77 11.09
CA ALA A 50 -4.43 6.18 9.77
C ALA A 50 -3.27 6.45 8.79
N THR A 51 -2.27 5.56 8.81
CA THR A 51 -1.00 5.76 8.10
C THR A 51 -0.71 4.56 7.22
N VAL A 52 -0.23 4.81 6.01
CA VAL A 52 0.25 3.77 5.09
C VAL A 52 1.66 4.10 4.66
N GLU A 53 2.55 3.12 4.79
CA GLU A 53 3.89 3.14 4.23
C GLU A 53 3.94 2.24 3.00
N LEU A 54 4.53 2.72 1.92
CA LEU A 54 4.69 1.98 0.67
C LEU A 54 6.17 1.96 0.30
N LYS A 55 6.67 0.75 0.01
CA LYS A 55 8.06 0.51 -0.39
C LYS A 55 8.10 -0.29 -1.67
N MET A 56 9.08 0.02 -2.51
CA MET A 56 9.47 -0.82 -3.63
C MET A 56 10.94 -1.20 -3.47
N LEU A 57 11.23 -2.48 -3.54
CA LEU A 57 12.58 -3.04 -3.39
C LEU A 57 12.98 -3.82 -4.64
N TYR A 58 14.28 -3.88 -4.90
CA TYR A 58 14.89 -4.78 -5.89
C TYR A 58 16.22 -5.25 -5.32
N GLU A 59 16.41 -6.57 -5.19
CA GLU A 59 17.61 -7.17 -4.57
C GLU A 59 17.96 -6.50 -3.21
N ASP A 60 16.97 -6.41 -2.31
CA ASP A 60 17.05 -5.75 -0.99
C ASP A 60 17.34 -4.22 -1.01
N LYS A 61 17.50 -3.62 -2.19
CA LYS A 61 17.70 -2.16 -2.33
C LYS A 61 16.35 -1.46 -2.42
N ARG A 62 16.15 -0.44 -1.58
CA ARG A 62 14.97 0.43 -1.63
C ARG A 62 15.05 1.35 -2.84
N ILE A 63 14.08 1.24 -3.74
CA ILE A 63 13.93 2.09 -4.92
C ILE A 63 12.98 3.25 -4.60
N ILE A 64 11.86 2.94 -3.93
CA ILE A 64 10.87 3.92 -3.47
C ILE A 64 10.54 3.61 -2.01
N GLU A 65 10.42 4.65 -1.19
CA GLU A 65 9.89 4.60 0.16
C GLU A 65 9.07 5.87 0.37
N THR A 66 7.76 5.73 0.58
CA THR A 66 6.86 6.86 0.85
C THR A 66 5.90 6.52 1.98
N LYS A 67 5.45 7.54 2.69
CA LYS A 67 4.55 7.44 3.83
C LYS A 67 3.42 8.45 3.66
N MET A 68 2.19 7.97 3.69
CA MET A 68 1.00 8.80 3.73
C MET A 68 0.37 8.74 5.11
N GLU A 69 0.25 9.90 5.76
CA GLU A 69 -0.53 10.09 6.98
C GLU A 69 -1.93 10.61 6.64
N SER A 70 -2.86 10.45 7.58
CA SER A 70 -4.28 10.81 7.42
C SER A 70 -4.95 10.09 6.24
N VAL A 71 -4.64 8.81 6.05
CA VAL A 71 -5.25 7.95 5.04
C VAL A 71 -6.72 7.75 5.40
N LYS A 72 -7.60 8.03 4.43
CA LYS A 72 -9.04 7.89 4.55
C LYS A 72 -9.52 6.54 4.02
N GLN A 73 -9.00 6.13 2.87
CA GLN A 73 -9.39 4.88 2.24
C GLN A 73 -8.30 4.26 1.39
N ILE A 74 -8.35 2.94 1.28
CA ILE A 74 -7.59 2.11 0.36
C ILE A 74 -8.59 1.32 -0.47
N TYR A 75 -8.47 1.35 -1.79
CA TYR A 75 -9.36 0.63 -2.69
C TYR A 75 -8.64 0.23 -3.97
N THR A 76 -9.22 -0.73 -4.69
CA THR A 76 -8.69 -1.18 -5.96
C THR A 76 -9.61 -0.78 -7.11
N ARG A 77 -9.03 -0.53 -8.30
CA ARG A 77 -9.79 -0.31 -9.54
C ARG A 77 -8.88 -0.59 -10.73
N ASN A 78 -9.36 -1.38 -11.70
CA ASN A 78 -8.64 -1.67 -12.96
C ASN A 78 -7.18 -2.16 -12.75
N ASP A 79 -6.97 -3.16 -11.89
CA ASP A 79 -5.62 -3.68 -11.53
C ASP A 79 -4.69 -2.64 -10.86
N SER A 80 -5.24 -1.53 -10.36
CA SER A 80 -4.51 -0.52 -9.59
C SER A 80 -4.96 -0.47 -8.14
N LEU A 81 -4.01 -0.26 -7.23
CA LEU A 81 -4.24 0.10 -5.84
C LEU A 81 -4.26 1.62 -5.69
N TYR A 82 -5.20 2.14 -4.93
CA TYR A 82 -5.28 3.56 -4.59
C TYR A 82 -5.24 3.73 -3.07
N ILE A 83 -4.32 4.58 -2.61
CA ILE A 83 -4.23 5.04 -1.22
C ILE A 83 -4.60 6.52 -1.22
N GLN A 84 -5.73 6.86 -0.59
CA GLN A 84 -6.27 8.21 -0.60
C GLN A 84 -6.24 8.84 0.79
N GLY A 85 -5.66 10.03 0.88
CA GLY A 85 -5.66 10.85 2.08
C GLY A 85 -7.02 11.48 2.39
N ALA A 86 -7.13 12.11 3.56
CA ALA A 86 -8.28 12.93 3.92
C ALA A 86 -8.50 14.10 2.95
N GLU A 87 -7.41 14.64 2.41
CA GLU A 87 -7.42 15.65 1.36
C GLU A 87 -7.56 14.99 -0.01
N ALA A 88 -8.56 15.39 -0.79
CA ALA A 88 -8.94 14.71 -2.02
C ALA A 88 -7.80 14.60 -3.06
N LYS A 89 -6.85 15.54 -3.03
CA LYS A 89 -5.72 15.59 -3.96
C LYS A 89 -4.50 14.79 -3.49
N LYS A 90 -4.44 14.37 -2.22
CA LYS A 90 -3.33 13.58 -1.70
C LYS A 90 -3.58 12.10 -1.97
N ARG A 91 -2.87 11.52 -2.93
CA ARG A 91 -3.13 10.17 -3.42
C ARG A 91 -1.84 9.46 -3.85
N ILE A 92 -1.77 8.16 -3.57
CA ILE A 92 -0.79 7.27 -4.19
C ILE A 92 -1.57 6.26 -5.04
N GLU A 93 -1.15 6.07 -6.28
CA GLU A 93 -1.65 5.05 -7.19
C GLU A 93 -0.53 4.05 -7.49
N VAL A 94 -0.83 2.75 -7.39
CA VAL A 94 0.09 1.68 -7.76
C VAL A 94 -0.56 0.78 -8.81
N LYS A 95 0.00 0.73 -10.01
CA LYS A 95 -0.43 -0.20 -11.07
C LYS A 95 0.37 -1.48 -10.95
N PHE A 96 -0.29 -2.64 -10.98
CA PHE A 96 0.36 -3.95 -10.81
C PHE A 96 0.75 -4.60 -12.13
N LYS A 97 0.13 -4.22 -13.24
CA LYS A 97 0.30 -4.85 -14.56
C LYS A 97 0.66 -3.81 -15.64
N PRO A 98 1.55 -4.16 -16.59
CA PRO A 98 2.35 -5.39 -16.67
C PRO A 98 3.51 -5.43 -15.66
N HIS A 99 3.89 -4.28 -15.10
CA HIS A 99 4.92 -4.08 -14.09
C HIS A 99 4.44 -3.07 -13.05
N PHE A 100 5.12 -3.00 -11.92
CA PHE A 100 4.81 -2.00 -10.91
C PHE A 100 5.10 -0.57 -11.40
N THR A 101 4.09 0.29 -11.33
CA THR A 101 4.22 1.75 -11.51
C THR A 101 3.64 2.43 -10.29
N VAL A 102 4.38 3.37 -9.70
CA VAL A 102 3.93 4.16 -8.55
C VAL A 102 3.80 5.61 -8.97
N GLU A 103 2.60 6.18 -8.81
CA GLU A 103 2.29 7.59 -9.05
C GLU A 103 1.92 8.24 -7.72
N ILE A 104 2.58 9.34 -7.37
CA ILE A 104 2.40 10.04 -6.09
C ILE A 104 1.93 11.47 -6.39
N GLU A 105 0.77 11.84 -5.87
CA GLU A 105 0.22 13.19 -5.94
C GLU A 105 0.20 13.78 -4.52
N GLU A 106 1.05 14.79 -4.29
CA GLU A 106 1.15 15.55 -3.04
C GLU A 106 0.83 17.03 -3.33
N PHE A 107 -0.04 17.64 -2.54
CA PHE A 107 -0.36 19.08 -2.58
C PHE A 107 -0.42 19.65 -1.18
#